data_AF-A0AAJ0E531-F1
#
_entry.id   AF-A0AAJ0E531-F1
#
_cell.length_a   1.000
_cell.length_b   1.000
_cell.length_c   1.000
_cell.angle_alpha   90.00
_cell.angle_beta   90.00
_cell.angle_gamma   90.00
#
_symmetry.space_group_name_H-M   'P 1'
#
loop_
_entity.id
_entity.type
_entity.pdbx_description
1 polymer ?
#
loop_
_entity_poly.entity_id
_entity_poly.type
_entity_poly.pdbx_seq_one_letter_code
_entity_poly.pdbx_strand_id
1 'polypeptide(L)'
;MQSLNFLLTALAATAVRATCLPSSHGTPAFPSSMITFSAGFEQPQPPLIKPEYQASFVQHKWNANLSHITTGYIDNSPSDAFVRVGEAYEGQISWSLFDYSNVSESGLVDNTMTTYGPNSTTPSVWRGYVNSNFPIFQSDILVEAGAVYEGLVQRDFIPSPVAAWSIMYQGAIPVTVYVNECNVVVGYDYFAPDLRTRVIMEFFNIQAK
;
A
#
# COMPACT_ATOMS: atom_id res chain seq x y z
N MET A 1 52.50 30.09 15.57
CA MET A 1 51.30 29.87 14.74
C MET A 1 50.98 28.38 14.81
N GLN A 2 49.82 28.06 15.39
CA GLN A 2 49.30 26.71 15.61
C GLN A 2 48.83 26.09 14.29
N SER A 3 49.01 24.78 14.14
CA SER A 3 48.15 23.97 13.28
C SER A 3 48.01 22.58 13.90
N LEU A 4 46.86 22.37 14.53
CA LEU A 4 46.43 21.13 15.18
C LEU A 4 45.72 20.28 14.11
N ASN A 5 46.26 19.09 13.81
CA ASN A 5 45.62 18.14 12.90
C ASN A 5 44.47 17.43 13.64
N PHE A 6 43.23 17.63 13.19
CA PHE A 6 42.10 16.78 13.55
C PHE A 6 41.83 15.78 12.42
N LEU A 7 42.11 14.50 12.67
CA LEU A 7 41.52 13.40 11.91
C LEU A 7 40.06 13.23 12.39
N LEU A 8 39.09 13.46 11.51
CA LEU A 8 37.71 13.03 11.71
C LEU A 8 37.52 11.67 11.03
N THR A 9 37.45 10.61 11.83
CA THR A 9 36.93 9.30 11.42
C THR A 9 35.41 9.39 11.32
N ALA A 10 34.86 9.34 10.10
CA ALA A 10 33.43 9.19 9.87
C ALA A 10 33.04 7.72 10.14
N LEU A 11 32.30 7.49 11.22
CA LEU A 11 31.59 6.23 11.46
C LEU A 11 30.39 6.19 10.51
N ALA A 12 30.45 5.36 9.47
CA ALA A 12 29.28 5.05 8.65
C ALA A 12 28.35 4.15 9.48
N ALA A 13 27.31 4.73 10.06
CA ALA A 13 26.21 3.97 10.63
C ALA A 13 25.41 3.35 9.48
N THR A 14 25.69 2.08 9.15
CA THR A 14 24.80 1.27 8.34
C THR A 14 23.50 1.08 9.11
N ALA A 15 22.46 1.83 8.73
CA ALA A 15 21.11 1.60 9.20
C ALA A 15 20.68 0.19 8.76
N VAL A 16 20.61 -0.73 9.72
CA VAL A 16 20.03 -2.06 9.51
C VAL A 16 18.54 -1.83 9.28
N ARG A 17 18.10 -1.94 8.01
CA ARG A 17 16.67 -1.93 7.66
C ARG A 17 16.00 -3.10 8.38
N ALA A 18 15.09 -2.81 9.30
CA ALA A 18 14.27 -3.81 9.96
C ALA A 18 13.17 -4.27 8.99
N THR A 19 13.50 -5.25 8.14
CA THR A 19 12.47 -5.98 7.41
C THR A 19 11.65 -6.77 8.43
N CYS A 20 10.35 -6.45 8.57
CA CYS A 20 9.42 -7.39 9.17
C CYS A 20 9.29 -8.57 8.23
N LEU A 21 10.15 -9.58 8.44
CA LEU A 21 10.06 -10.85 7.74
C LEU A 21 8.86 -11.61 8.30
N PRO A 22 7.98 -12.17 7.45
CA PRO A 22 6.94 -13.06 7.92
C PRO A 22 7.59 -14.29 8.54
N SER A 23 7.25 -14.56 9.81
CA SER A 23 7.58 -15.75 10.58
C SER A 23 9.02 -16.29 10.51
N SER A 24 9.92 -15.72 11.33
CA SER A 24 10.62 -16.54 12.33
C SER A 24 10.96 -15.70 13.57
N HIS A 25 10.31 -16.02 14.69
CA HIS A 25 10.65 -15.64 16.07
C HIS A 25 10.83 -14.14 16.40
N GLY A 26 9.82 -13.29 16.13
CA GLY A 26 9.91 -11.90 16.59
C GLY A 26 8.58 -11.17 16.82
N THR A 27 7.52 -11.49 16.07
CA THR A 27 6.23 -10.84 16.23
C THR A 27 5.23 -11.70 17.00
N PRO A 28 4.54 -11.14 18.00
CA PRO A 28 3.44 -11.84 18.64
C PRO A 28 2.32 -12.04 17.62
N ALA A 29 1.71 -13.22 17.63
CA ALA A 29 0.43 -13.42 16.94
C ALA A 29 -0.62 -12.44 17.49
N PHE A 30 -1.66 -12.16 16.70
CA PHE A 30 -2.79 -11.35 17.17
C PHE A 30 -3.38 -11.95 18.46
N PRO A 31 -3.74 -11.11 19.44
CA PRO A 31 -4.30 -11.58 20.70
C PRO A 31 -5.65 -12.28 20.47
N SER A 32 -5.98 -13.23 21.35
CA SER A 32 -7.25 -13.96 21.26
C SER A 32 -8.49 -13.06 21.38
N SER A 33 -8.36 -11.88 21.99
CA SER A 33 -9.41 -10.85 22.04
C SER A 33 -9.78 -10.27 20.67
N MET A 34 -8.93 -10.44 19.65
CA MET A 34 -9.23 -10.02 18.27
C MET A 34 -10.02 -11.08 17.47
N ILE A 35 -10.30 -12.24 18.06
CA ILE A 35 -11.16 -13.26 17.44
C ILE A 35 -12.61 -12.84 17.63
N THR A 36 -13.31 -12.59 16.52
CA THR A 36 -14.67 -11.99 16.47
C THR A 36 -15.71 -12.70 17.34
N PHE A 37 -15.62 -14.02 17.49
CA PHE A 37 -16.54 -14.82 18.29
C PHE A 37 -15.92 -15.33 19.60
N SER A 38 -14.87 -14.69 20.09
CA SER A 38 -14.32 -14.99 21.42
C SER A 38 -15.13 -14.30 22.52
N ALA A 39 -15.18 -14.91 23.71
CA ALA A 39 -15.88 -14.34 24.87
C ALA A 39 -15.25 -13.03 25.41
N GLY A 40 -14.00 -12.76 25.03
CA GLY A 40 -13.27 -11.54 25.40
C GLY A 40 -13.08 -10.57 24.24
N PHE A 41 -13.94 -10.65 23.21
CA PHE A 41 -13.85 -9.76 22.06
C PHE A 41 -14.18 -8.33 22.44
N GLU A 42 -13.25 -7.43 22.15
CA GLU A 42 -13.43 -5.99 22.15
C GLU A 42 -12.82 -5.45 20.85
N GLN A 43 -13.46 -4.46 20.23
CA GLN A 43 -12.89 -3.86 19.03
C GLN A 43 -11.50 -3.29 19.37
N PRO A 44 -10.43 -3.77 18.73
CA PRO A 44 -9.10 -3.22 18.96
C PRO A 44 -9.05 -1.77 18.49
N GLN A 45 -8.18 -0.97 19.11
CA GLN A 45 -7.87 0.36 18.61
C GLN A 45 -7.17 0.24 17.25
N PRO A 46 -7.54 1.09 16.25
CA PRO A 46 -6.83 1.13 14.99
C PRO A 46 -5.33 1.37 15.19
N PRO A 47 -4.43 0.56 14.58
CA PRO A 47 -3.00 0.74 14.74
C PRO A 47 -2.49 1.88 13.86
N LEU A 48 -1.34 2.45 14.24
CA LEU A 48 -0.50 3.15 13.28
C LEU A 48 0.13 2.14 12.34
N ILE A 49 0.03 2.37 11.04
CA ILE A 49 0.63 1.51 10.01
C ILE A 49 2.06 1.94 9.70
N LYS A 50 2.82 1.05 9.04
CA LYS A 50 4.08 1.38 8.38
C LYS A 50 3.78 1.80 6.93
N PRO A 51 3.79 3.11 6.64
CA PRO A 51 3.30 3.62 5.36
C PRO A 51 4.35 3.52 4.25
N GLU A 52 5.63 3.43 4.58
CA GLU A 52 6.72 3.33 3.62
C GLU A 52 6.95 1.86 3.24
N TYR A 53 6.67 1.49 2.00
CA TYR A 53 6.87 0.13 1.55
C TYR A 53 7.09 -0.01 0.05
N GLN A 54 7.73 -1.11 -0.29
CA GLN A 54 7.81 -1.63 -1.65
C GLN A 54 7.24 -3.04 -1.69
N ALA A 55 6.54 -3.41 -2.75
CA ALA A 55 5.99 -4.75 -2.87
C ALA A 55 5.77 -5.17 -4.33
N SER A 56 5.77 -6.47 -4.58
CA SER A 56 5.08 -7.03 -5.74
C SER A 56 3.58 -7.09 -5.45
N PHE A 57 2.74 -6.99 -6.49
CA PHE A 57 1.29 -7.04 -6.31
C PHE A 57 0.56 -7.83 -7.39
N VAL A 58 -0.64 -8.29 -7.03
CA VAL A 58 -1.70 -8.70 -7.96
C VAL A 58 -2.93 -7.86 -7.67
N GLN A 59 -3.51 -7.25 -8.70
CA GLN A 59 -4.77 -6.53 -8.61
C GLN A 59 -5.81 -7.20 -9.50
N HIS A 60 -7.02 -7.43 -8.99
CA HIS A 60 -8.17 -7.77 -9.82
C HIS A 60 -9.24 -6.71 -9.68
N LYS A 61 -9.67 -6.16 -10.82
CA LYS A 61 -10.76 -5.21 -10.96
C LYS A 61 -11.88 -5.84 -11.76
N TRP A 62 -13.10 -5.86 -11.23
CA TRP A 62 -14.23 -6.43 -11.95
C TRP A 62 -15.59 -5.77 -11.66
N ASN A 63 -16.47 -5.87 -12.65
CA ASN A 63 -17.89 -5.55 -12.58
C ASN A 63 -18.64 -6.41 -13.63
N ALA A 64 -19.91 -6.13 -13.91
CA ALA A 64 -20.71 -6.90 -14.87
C ALA A 64 -20.12 -6.96 -16.31
N ASN A 65 -19.27 -6.00 -16.68
CA ASN A 65 -18.74 -5.80 -18.03
C ASN A 65 -17.20 -5.78 -18.08
N LEU A 66 -16.51 -5.98 -16.95
CA LEU A 66 -15.06 -5.85 -16.83
C LEU A 66 -14.51 -6.97 -15.96
N SER A 67 -13.43 -7.59 -16.40
CA SER A 67 -12.55 -8.40 -15.57
C SER A 67 -11.12 -8.13 -15.99
N HIS A 68 -10.33 -7.53 -15.11
CA HIS A 68 -9.01 -7.01 -15.41
C HIS A 68 -8.05 -7.37 -14.28
N ILE A 69 -7.14 -8.31 -14.56
CA ILE A 69 -6.13 -8.78 -13.60
C ILE A 69 -4.76 -8.24 -14.03
N THR A 70 -4.15 -7.42 -13.20
CA THR A 70 -2.78 -6.93 -13.41
C THR A 70 -1.84 -7.47 -12.35
N THR A 71 -0.57 -7.53 -12.70
CA THR A 71 0.50 -7.82 -11.76
C THR A 71 1.59 -6.78 -11.91
N GLY A 72 2.34 -6.54 -10.85
CA GLY A 72 3.28 -5.43 -10.89
C GLY A 72 4.14 -5.27 -9.64
N TYR A 73 4.72 -4.08 -9.56
CA TYR A 73 5.52 -3.62 -8.44
C TYR A 73 5.07 -2.22 -8.02
N ILE A 74 4.98 -1.99 -6.72
CA ILE A 74 4.59 -0.72 -6.12
C ILE A 74 5.70 -0.21 -5.18
N ASP A 75 5.92 1.09 -5.20
CA ASP A 75 6.74 1.86 -4.27
C ASP A 75 5.85 2.96 -3.69
N ASN A 76 5.44 2.79 -2.44
CA ASN A 76 4.59 3.71 -1.71
C ASN A 76 5.46 4.52 -0.76
N SER A 77 5.60 5.83 -1.02
CA SER A 77 6.38 6.73 -0.19
C SER A 77 5.59 7.97 0.22
N PRO A 78 4.81 7.86 1.31
CA PRO A 78 4.02 8.97 1.83
C PRO A 78 4.87 10.14 2.35
N SER A 79 6.08 9.87 2.84
CA SER A 79 7.03 10.94 3.25
C SER A 79 7.53 11.78 2.07
N ASP A 80 7.69 11.16 0.90
CA ASP A 80 8.04 11.84 -0.36
C ASP A 80 6.79 12.20 -1.21
N ALA A 81 5.59 12.01 -0.65
CA ALA A 81 4.30 12.30 -1.27
C ALA A 81 4.10 11.67 -2.67
N PHE A 82 4.52 10.41 -2.87
CA PHE A 82 4.27 9.72 -4.13
C PHE A 82 3.89 8.25 -3.97
N VAL A 83 3.24 7.74 -5.02
CA VAL A 83 3.11 6.31 -5.28
C VAL A 83 3.60 6.03 -6.69
N ARG A 84 4.54 5.10 -6.83
CA ARG A 84 5.02 4.63 -8.13
C ARG A 84 4.59 3.20 -8.35
N VAL A 85 4.05 2.92 -9.53
CA VAL A 85 3.52 1.61 -9.89
C VAL A 85 4.06 1.21 -11.25
N GLY A 86 4.65 0.04 -11.35
CA GLY A 86 4.86 -0.67 -12.61
C GLY A 86 3.85 -1.81 -12.70
N GLU A 87 3.13 -1.94 -13.80
CA GLU A 87 2.14 -3.00 -14.00
C GLU A 87 2.20 -3.60 -15.39
N ALA A 88 1.81 -4.86 -15.50
CA ALA A 88 1.68 -5.59 -16.75
C ALA A 88 0.25 -6.11 -16.94
N TYR A 89 -0.29 -5.94 -18.15
CA TYR A 89 -1.61 -6.39 -18.55
C TYR A 89 -1.65 -6.70 -20.05
N GLU A 90 -2.13 -7.88 -20.46
CA GLU A 90 -2.32 -8.26 -21.88
C GLU A 90 -1.12 -7.93 -22.81
N GLY A 91 0.10 -8.17 -22.32
CA GLY A 91 1.33 -7.89 -23.08
C GLY A 91 1.76 -6.42 -23.09
N GLN A 92 1.02 -5.54 -22.43
CA GLN A 92 1.40 -4.15 -22.18
C GLN A 92 2.12 -4.04 -20.84
N ILE A 93 3.07 -3.09 -20.76
CA ILE A 93 3.71 -2.69 -19.50
C ILE A 93 3.52 -1.20 -19.34
N SER A 94 3.04 -0.78 -18.17
CA SER A 94 2.84 0.61 -17.82
C SER A 94 3.59 0.97 -16.54
N TRP A 95 4.08 2.20 -16.48
CA TRP A 95 4.65 2.81 -15.29
C TRP A 95 3.90 4.09 -14.98
N SER A 96 3.32 4.18 -13.79
CA SER A 96 2.66 5.39 -13.29
C SER A 96 3.44 5.99 -12.13
N LEU A 97 3.53 7.32 -12.10
CA LEU A 97 3.97 8.10 -10.95
C LEU A 97 2.82 9.00 -10.53
N PHE A 98 2.18 8.64 -9.42
CA PHE A 98 1.16 9.45 -8.76
C PHE A 98 1.85 10.42 -7.79
N ASP A 99 1.81 11.71 -8.10
CA ASP A 99 2.38 12.79 -7.29
C ASP A 99 1.29 13.37 -6.38
N TYR A 100 1.29 12.94 -5.12
CA TYR A 100 0.34 13.40 -4.10
C TYR A 100 0.72 14.75 -3.50
N SER A 101 1.86 15.34 -3.88
CA SER A 101 2.15 16.75 -3.59
C SER A 101 1.43 17.69 -4.56
N ASN A 102 0.98 17.18 -5.71
CA ASN A 102 0.25 17.91 -6.72
C ASN A 102 -1.17 17.34 -6.89
N VAL A 103 -2.09 17.85 -6.08
CA VAL A 103 -3.51 17.47 -6.09
C VAL A 103 -4.35 18.64 -6.58
N SER A 104 -5.26 18.37 -7.51
CA SER A 104 -6.23 19.36 -8.01
C SER A 104 -7.23 19.78 -6.91
N GLU A 105 -7.97 20.87 -7.14
CA GLU A 105 -9.01 21.35 -6.21
C GLU A 105 -10.10 20.29 -5.93
N SER A 106 -10.35 19.39 -6.87
CA SER A 106 -11.32 18.30 -6.73
C SER A 106 -10.75 17.02 -6.12
N GLY A 107 -9.51 17.04 -5.61
CA GLY A 107 -8.89 15.88 -4.96
C GLY A 107 -8.27 14.85 -5.91
N LEU A 108 -8.21 15.13 -7.21
CA LEU A 108 -7.55 14.27 -8.20
C LEU A 108 -6.03 14.46 -8.15
N VAL A 109 -5.29 13.36 -8.28
CA VAL A 109 -3.83 13.28 -8.14
C VAL A 109 -3.17 13.39 -9.51
N ASP A 110 -2.10 14.19 -9.63
CA ASP A 110 -1.31 14.25 -10.87
C ASP A 110 -0.63 12.91 -11.13
N ASN A 111 -0.86 12.33 -12.30
CA ASN A 111 -0.23 11.09 -12.71
C ASN A 111 0.52 11.29 -14.02
N THR A 112 1.78 10.86 -14.06
CA THR A 112 2.51 10.63 -15.31
C THR A 112 2.59 9.14 -15.58
N MET A 113 1.98 8.69 -16.67
CA MET A 113 1.96 7.30 -17.10
C MET A 113 2.77 7.10 -18.38
N THR A 114 3.69 6.14 -18.36
CA THR A 114 4.47 5.70 -19.51
C THR A 114 4.09 4.26 -19.87
N THR A 115 3.68 4.01 -21.11
CA THR A 115 3.18 2.69 -21.53
C THR A 115 3.95 2.17 -22.73
N TYR A 116 4.33 0.88 -22.69
CA TYR A 116 4.83 0.11 -23.82
C TYR A 116 3.74 -0.86 -24.27
N GLY A 117 3.30 -0.74 -25.53
CA GLY A 117 2.35 -1.67 -26.13
C GLY A 117 3.01 -3.01 -26.50
N PRO A 118 2.22 -4.05 -26.85
CA PRO A 118 2.71 -5.43 -26.94
C PRO A 118 3.79 -5.66 -28.00
N ASN A 119 3.87 -4.78 -29.00
CA ASN A 119 4.84 -4.85 -30.10
C ASN A 119 5.56 -3.50 -30.33
N SER A 120 5.69 -2.67 -29.29
CA SER A 120 6.34 -1.37 -29.40
C SER A 120 7.55 -1.26 -28.48
N THR A 121 8.68 -0.80 -29.03
CA THR A 121 9.84 -0.34 -28.27
C THR A 121 9.80 1.15 -27.97
N THR A 122 8.82 1.88 -28.53
CA THR A 122 8.61 3.30 -28.28
C THR A 122 7.47 3.47 -27.27
N PRO A 123 7.70 4.14 -26.13
CA PRO A 123 6.65 4.36 -25.16
C PRO A 123 5.69 5.48 -25.60
N SER A 124 4.44 5.39 -25.18
CA SER A 124 3.56 6.55 -25.07
C SER A 124 3.65 7.15 -23.66
N VAL A 125 3.60 8.47 -23.57
CA VAL A 125 3.57 9.18 -22.27
C VAL A 125 2.29 9.99 -22.21
N TRP A 126 1.54 9.82 -21.12
CA TRP A 126 0.36 10.60 -20.79
C TRP A 126 0.55 11.23 -19.41
N ARG A 127 0.07 12.46 -19.25
CA ARG A 127 0.03 13.13 -17.94
C ARG A 127 -1.32 13.80 -17.72
N GLY A 128 -1.86 13.66 -16.51
CA GLY A 128 -3.09 14.33 -16.11
C GLY A 128 -3.54 13.94 -14.71
N TYR A 129 -4.57 14.61 -14.24
CA TYR A 129 -5.14 14.36 -12.91
C TYR A 129 -6.13 13.19 -12.94
N VAL A 130 -6.00 12.27 -11.98
CA VAL A 130 -6.84 11.06 -11.87
C VAL A 130 -7.30 10.80 -10.44
N ASN A 131 -8.42 10.09 -10.29
CA ASN A 131 -8.73 9.43 -9.04
C ASN A 131 -7.93 8.12 -9.00
N SER A 132 -6.89 8.07 -8.17
CA SER A 132 -5.92 6.98 -8.18
C SER A 132 -6.51 5.68 -7.64
N ASN A 133 -6.27 4.56 -8.34
CA ASN A 133 -6.54 3.21 -7.82
C ASN A 133 -5.47 2.75 -6.81
N PHE A 134 -4.47 3.61 -6.55
CA PHE A 134 -3.32 3.38 -5.70
C PHE A 134 -3.27 4.50 -4.64
N PRO A 135 -4.14 4.45 -3.63
CA PRO A 135 -4.24 5.48 -2.59
C PRO A 135 -2.91 5.61 -1.83
N ILE A 136 -2.62 6.83 -1.39
CA ILE A 136 -1.52 7.06 -0.45
C ILE A 136 -2.07 6.96 0.98
N PHE A 137 -1.42 6.16 1.82
CA PHE A 137 -1.79 5.95 3.21
C PHE A 137 -0.74 6.55 4.13
N GLN A 138 -1.12 7.57 4.90
CA GLN A 138 -0.29 8.08 6.00
C GLN A 138 -0.29 7.08 7.17
N SER A 139 0.69 7.19 8.08
CA SER A 139 0.86 6.24 9.19
C SER A 139 -0.37 6.14 10.09
N ASP A 140 -1.14 7.21 10.20
CA ASP A 140 -2.30 7.36 11.07
C ASP A 140 -3.64 7.20 10.32
N ILE A 141 -3.64 6.80 9.05
CA ILE A 141 -4.86 6.74 8.23
C ILE A 141 -6.00 5.95 8.89
N LEU A 142 -5.70 4.84 9.57
CA LEU A 142 -6.71 4.01 10.22
C LEU A 142 -7.27 4.69 11.48
N VAL A 143 -6.45 5.50 12.16
CA VAL A 143 -6.86 6.27 13.34
C VAL A 143 -7.70 7.48 12.90
N GLU A 144 -7.20 8.26 11.94
CA GLU A 144 -7.87 9.47 11.43
C GLU A 144 -9.22 9.14 10.80
N ALA A 145 -9.30 8.05 10.04
CA ALA A 145 -10.54 7.63 9.40
C ALA A 145 -11.53 6.94 10.36
N GLY A 146 -11.17 6.73 11.64
CA GLY A 146 -12.00 6.02 12.60
C GLY A 146 -12.27 4.58 12.17
N ALA A 147 -11.23 3.85 11.78
CA ALA A 147 -11.36 2.54 11.16
C ALA A 147 -12.13 1.54 12.04
N VAL A 148 -12.95 0.72 11.38
CA VAL A 148 -13.72 -0.34 12.01
C VAL A 148 -13.03 -1.68 11.76
N TYR A 149 -12.74 -2.40 12.84
CA TYR A 149 -12.15 -3.74 12.75
C TYR A 149 -13.17 -4.76 12.23
N GLU A 150 -12.83 -5.46 11.15
CA GLU A 150 -13.70 -6.46 10.51
C GLU A 150 -13.41 -7.90 10.97
N GLY A 151 -12.24 -8.15 11.57
CA GLY A 151 -11.81 -9.48 11.96
C GLY A 151 -10.44 -9.86 11.40
N LEU A 152 -10.00 -11.06 11.76
CA LEU A 152 -8.82 -11.69 11.17
C LEU A 152 -9.24 -12.48 9.92
N VAL A 153 -8.56 -12.25 8.81
CA VAL A 153 -8.82 -12.91 7.53
C VAL A 153 -7.55 -13.51 6.94
N GLN A 154 -7.72 -14.56 6.14
CA GLN A 154 -6.63 -15.13 5.35
C GLN A 154 -6.54 -14.43 3.99
N ARG A 155 -5.32 -14.10 3.53
CA ARG A 155 -5.03 -13.57 2.18
C ARG A 155 -4.26 -14.61 1.37
N ASP A 156 -4.33 -14.55 0.05
CA ASP A 156 -3.77 -15.60 -0.82
C ASP A 156 -2.24 -15.64 -0.75
N PHE A 157 -1.59 -14.48 -0.66
CA PHE A 157 -0.11 -14.41 -0.62
C PHE A 157 0.52 -14.22 0.76
N ILE A 158 -0.27 -14.19 1.83
CA ILE A 158 0.23 -13.98 3.21
C ILE A 158 0.01 -15.25 4.03
N PRO A 159 1.04 -15.90 4.59
CA PRO A 159 0.88 -17.22 5.22
C PRO A 159 0.13 -17.20 6.56
N SER A 160 -0.07 -16.03 7.16
CA SER A 160 -0.73 -15.86 8.45
C SER A 160 -1.96 -14.95 8.32
N PRO A 161 -2.98 -15.11 9.19
CA PRO A 161 -4.12 -14.21 9.20
C PRO A 161 -3.69 -12.75 9.40
N VAL A 162 -4.42 -11.83 8.78
CA VAL A 162 -4.20 -10.38 8.87
C VAL A 162 -5.45 -9.69 9.39
N ALA A 163 -5.28 -8.54 10.04
CA ALA A 163 -6.37 -7.72 10.52
C ALA A 163 -6.97 -6.90 9.38
N ALA A 164 -8.29 -7.01 9.18
CA ALA A 164 -9.03 -6.22 8.21
C ALA A 164 -9.65 -4.97 8.88
N TRP A 165 -9.48 -3.81 8.25
CA TRP A 165 -9.92 -2.51 8.75
C TRP A 165 -10.70 -1.73 7.69
N SER A 166 -11.98 -1.49 7.94
CA SER A 166 -12.86 -0.68 7.08
C SER A 166 -12.66 0.80 7.34
N ILE A 167 -12.49 1.59 6.27
CA ILE A 167 -12.45 3.06 6.28
C ILE A 167 -13.29 3.65 5.13
N MET A 168 -13.69 4.91 5.28
CA MET A 168 -14.22 5.72 4.17
C MET A 168 -13.09 6.62 3.63
N TYR A 169 -12.36 6.14 2.64
CA TYR A 169 -11.27 6.92 2.02
C TYR A 169 -11.85 8.14 1.31
N GLN A 170 -11.24 9.32 1.56
CA GLN A 170 -11.75 10.63 1.13
C GLN A 170 -13.22 10.88 1.54
N GLY A 171 -13.70 10.21 2.58
CA GLY A 171 -15.09 10.32 3.05
C GLY A 171 -16.15 9.70 2.12
N ALA A 172 -15.76 9.05 1.01
CA ALA A 172 -16.70 8.61 -0.02
C ALA A 172 -16.48 7.18 -0.52
N ILE A 173 -15.25 6.66 -0.46
CA ILE A 173 -14.89 5.37 -1.06
C ILE A 173 -14.71 4.33 0.07
N PRO A 174 -15.55 3.28 0.14
CA PRO A 174 -15.33 2.20 1.09
C PRO A 174 -14.05 1.44 0.75
N VAL A 175 -13.11 1.40 1.68
CA VAL A 175 -11.83 0.69 1.56
C VAL A 175 -11.67 -0.23 2.77
N THR A 176 -11.32 -1.49 2.54
CA THR A 176 -10.81 -2.38 3.58
C THR A 176 -9.29 -2.45 3.45
N VAL A 177 -8.57 -2.00 4.46
CA VAL A 177 -7.11 -2.08 4.54
C VAL A 177 -6.73 -3.34 5.32
N TYR A 178 -5.83 -4.15 4.77
CA TYR A 178 -5.35 -5.37 5.42
C TYR A 178 -3.96 -5.14 6.01
N VAL A 179 -3.83 -5.43 7.30
CA VAL A 179 -2.64 -5.11 8.08
C VAL A 179 -2.17 -6.35 8.82
N ASN A 180 -0.88 -6.70 8.70
CA ASN A 180 -0.30 -7.82 9.43
C ASN A 180 0.04 -7.44 10.89
N GLU A 181 0.55 -8.39 11.67
CA GLU A 181 0.90 -8.22 13.07
C GLU A 181 2.05 -7.21 13.32
N CYS A 182 2.79 -6.84 12.27
CA CYS A 182 3.82 -5.80 12.27
C CYS A 182 3.29 -4.40 11.92
N ASN A 183 1.97 -4.25 11.78
CA ASN A 183 1.32 -3.06 11.26
C ASN A 183 1.73 -2.69 9.81
N VAL A 184 2.15 -3.68 9.01
CA VAL A 184 2.46 -3.46 7.59
C VAL A 184 1.19 -3.69 6.76
N VAL A 185 0.91 -2.78 5.83
CA VAL A 185 -0.17 -2.96 4.85
C VAL A 185 0.22 -4.10 3.90
N VAL A 186 -0.62 -5.12 3.83
CA VAL A 186 -0.42 -6.30 2.95
C VAL A 186 -1.35 -6.31 1.74
N GLY A 187 -2.18 -5.28 1.62
CA GLY A 187 -3.15 -5.15 0.55
C GLY A 187 -4.30 -4.26 1.00
N TYR A 188 -5.19 -3.99 0.06
CA TYR A 188 -6.44 -3.28 0.32
C TYR A 188 -7.47 -3.67 -0.72
N ASP A 189 -8.73 -3.59 -0.34
CA ASP A 189 -9.84 -3.77 -1.27
C ASP A 189 -10.69 -2.51 -1.26
N TYR A 190 -11.30 -2.17 -2.38
CA TYR A 190 -12.24 -1.06 -2.43
C TYR A 190 -13.38 -1.31 -3.41
N PHE A 191 -14.47 -0.58 -3.19
CA PHE A 191 -15.60 -0.53 -4.10
C PHE A 191 -15.70 0.88 -4.69
N ALA A 192 -15.48 1.01 -6.00
CA ALA A 192 -15.70 2.26 -6.73
C ALA A 192 -17.21 2.43 -7.00
N PRO A 193 -17.92 3.30 -6.26
CA PRO A 193 -19.39 3.28 -6.26
C PRO A 193 -19.99 3.66 -7.61
N ASP A 194 -19.44 4.69 -8.24
CA ASP A 194 -19.91 5.22 -9.53
C ASP A 194 -19.79 4.19 -10.67
N LEU A 195 -18.76 3.33 -10.58
CA LEU A 195 -18.51 2.29 -11.57
C LEU A 195 -19.11 0.94 -11.16
N ARG A 196 -19.70 0.84 -9.96
CA ARG A 196 -20.09 -0.41 -9.30
C ARG A 196 -19.03 -1.51 -9.44
N THR A 197 -17.78 -1.14 -9.22
CA THR A 197 -16.61 -1.97 -9.52
C THR A 197 -15.91 -2.36 -8.23
N ARG A 198 -15.66 -3.65 -8.04
CA ARG A 198 -14.82 -4.15 -6.95
C ARG A 198 -13.38 -4.21 -7.43
N VAL A 199 -12.48 -3.82 -6.54
CA VAL A 199 -11.03 -3.98 -6.73
C VAL A 199 -10.46 -4.64 -5.49
N ILE A 200 -9.64 -5.66 -5.71
CA ILE A 200 -8.84 -6.28 -4.66
C ILE A 200 -7.38 -6.12 -5.03
N MET A 201 -6.57 -5.80 -4.03
CA MET A 201 -5.12 -5.64 -4.15
C MET A 201 -4.45 -6.55 -3.13
N GLU A 202 -3.61 -7.45 -3.60
CA GLU A 202 -2.75 -8.27 -2.74
C GLU A 202 -1.29 -7.94 -2.94
N PHE A 203 -0.55 -7.81 -1.85
CA PHE A 203 0.89 -7.58 -1.86
C PHE A 203 1.66 -8.83 -1.43
N PHE A 204 2.83 -9.01 -2.01
CA PHE A 204 3.81 -10.03 -1.65
C PHE A 204 5.22 -9.50 -1.89
N ASN A 205 6.25 -10.18 -1.35
CA ASN A 205 7.63 -9.68 -1.33
C ASN A 205 7.75 -8.27 -0.73
N ILE A 206 6.99 -8.01 0.34
CA ILE A 206 6.86 -6.68 0.94
C ILE A 206 8.17 -6.30 1.66
N GLN A 207 8.66 -5.11 1.38
CA GLN A 207 9.78 -4.47 2.06
C GLN A 207 9.29 -3.17 2.70
N ALA A 208 8.83 -3.26 3.95
CA ALA A 208 8.44 -2.09 4.74
C ALA A 208 9.65 -1.46 5.44
N LYS A 209 9.63 -0.13 5.59
CA LYS A 209 10.65 0.63 6.34
C LYS A 209 10.16 1.04 7.73
#